data_AF-A0A6A6V7H9-F1
#
_entry.id   AF-A0A6A6V7H9-F1
#
_cell.length_a   1.000
_cell.length_b   1.000
_cell.length_c   1.000
_cell.angle_alpha   90.00
_cell.angle_beta   90.00
_cell.angle_gamma   90.00
#
_symmetry.space_group_name_H-M   'P 1'
#
loop_
_entity.id
_entity.type
_entity.pdbx_description
1 polymer ?
#
loop_
_entity_poly.entity_id
_entity_poly.type
_entity_poly.pdbx_seq_one_letter_code
_entity_poly.pdbx_strand_id
1 'polypeptide(L)'
;MYMLPSNPFVALLPAGSVTREGVDRAVRWMELDRSEDSTAIDATLDQFLEIHQALAFLGNGEKESIMQTLDSHIRTEWEGRLSLAEVKDLWALRHLPFTEPYMSLLLNKLALFCRRTVDLIDKVKAQQKDRVYPELLEQLASDIEILRWVRDDEELFREVDERDRKMQEEATRVPAQKTRRRRRSPFRRRLTVVEEEEDEES
;
A
#
# COMPACT_ATOMS: atom_id res chain seq x y z
N MET A 1 4.66 -6.63 27.99
CA MET A 1 5.24 -7.97 28.19
C MET A 1 4.44 -8.92 27.34
N TYR A 2 4.98 -9.31 26.18
CA TYR A 2 4.28 -10.18 25.23
C TYR A 2 4.60 -11.63 25.57
N MET A 3 3.60 -12.36 26.10
CA MET A 3 3.69 -13.82 26.22
C MET A 3 3.11 -14.42 24.94
N LEU A 4 3.94 -15.12 24.18
CA LEU A 4 3.48 -16.00 23.10
C LEU A 4 2.61 -17.11 23.71
N PRO A 5 1.36 -17.33 23.25
CA PRO A 5 0.57 -18.46 23.69
C PRO A 5 1.13 -19.76 23.12
N SER A 6 0.92 -20.83 23.86
CA SER A 6 1.37 -22.20 23.58
C SER A 6 0.69 -22.86 22.37
N ASN A 7 -0.02 -22.09 21.52
CA ASN A 7 -0.66 -22.57 20.31
C ASN A 7 -0.33 -21.61 19.14
N PRO A 8 0.46 -22.05 18.15
CA PRO A 8 0.85 -21.21 17.00
C PRO A 8 -0.28 -20.95 15.99
N PHE A 9 -1.49 -21.50 16.23
CA PHE A 9 -2.63 -21.42 15.32
C PHE A 9 -3.79 -20.55 15.82
N VAL A 10 -3.67 -19.95 17.00
CA VAL A 10 -4.68 -19.00 17.50
C VAL A 10 -4.04 -17.61 17.45
N ALA A 11 -4.39 -16.84 16.42
CA ALA A 11 -4.10 -15.42 16.41
C ALA A 11 -4.85 -14.79 17.60
N LEU A 12 -4.13 -14.42 18.66
CA LEU A 12 -4.64 -13.49 19.65
C LEU A 12 -4.75 -12.13 18.98
N LEU A 13 -5.84 -11.93 18.27
CA LEU A 13 -6.19 -10.62 17.73
C LEU A 13 -6.57 -9.70 18.90
N PRO A 14 -6.25 -8.40 18.84
CA PRO A 14 -6.69 -7.46 19.86
C PRO A 14 -8.21 -7.50 20.04
N ALA A 15 -8.69 -7.16 21.25
CA ALA A 15 -10.12 -7.09 21.51
C ALA A 15 -10.80 -6.10 20.56
N GLY A 16 -11.88 -6.54 19.89
CA GLY A 16 -12.62 -5.73 18.92
C GLY A 16 -12.04 -5.71 17.51
N SER A 17 -10.99 -6.48 17.22
CA SER A 17 -10.42 -6.49 15.87
C SER A 17 -11.24 -7.32 14.87
N VAL A 18 -12.02 -8.31 15.32
CA VAL A 18 -12.88 -9.12 14.43
C VAL A 18 -14.29 -8.53 14.37
N THR A 19 -14.78 -8.24 13.17
CA THR A 19 -16.17 -7.79 12.95
C THR A 19 -17.11 -8.97 12.80
N ARG A 20 -18.37 -8.81 13.23
CA ARG A 20 -19.41 -9.84 13.02
C ARG A 20 -19.60 -10.11 11.52
N GLU A 21 -19.58 -9.07 10.70
CA GLU A 21 -19.71 -9.19 9.25
C GLU A 21 -18.56 -9.99 8.64
N GLY A 22 -17.32 -9.76 9.07
CA GLY A 22 -16.16 -10.55 8.66
C GLY A 22 -16.31 -12.03 8.98
N VAL A 23 -16.80 -12.36 10.18
CA VAL A 23 -17.07 -13.76 10.58
C VAL A 23 -18.18 -14.37 9.74
N ASP A 24 -19.29 -13.67 9.56
CA ASP A 24 -20.43 -14.17 8.78
C ASP A 24 -20.02 -14.42 7.31
N ARG A 25 -19.19 -13.55 6.72
CA ARG A 25 -18.63 -13.75 5.37
C ARG A 25 -17.63 -14.90 5.30
N ALA A 26 -16.73 -15.01 6.29
CA ALA A 26 -15.76 -16.10 6.35
C ALA A 26 -16.45 -17.47 6.46
N VAL A 27 -17.50 -17.59 7.29
CA VAL A 27 -18.31 -18.81 7.41
C VAL A 27 -18.97 -19.15 6.09
N ARG A 28 -19.63 -18.17 5.44
CA ARG A 28 -20.25 -18.38 4.12
C ARG A 28 -19.23 -18.85 3.07
N TRP A 29 -18.01 -18.30 3.09
CA TRP A 29 -16.99 -18.76 2.17
C TRP A 29 -16.58 -20.20 2.43
N MET A 30 -16.33 -20.58 3.69
CA MET A 30 -16.01 -21.97 4.03
C MET A 30 -17.12 -22.94 3.62
N GLU A 31 -18.39 -22.51 3.70
CA GLU A 31 -19.53 -23.30 3.22
C GLU A 31 -19.52 -23.46 1.69
N LEU A 32 -19.22 -22.38 0.95
CA LEU A 32 -19.13 -22.39 -0.51
C LEU A 32 -17.92 -23.20 -1.03
N ASP A 33 -16.75 -23.05 -0.42
CA ASP A 33 -15.52 -23.80 -0.76
C ASP A 33 -15.73 -25.33 -0.67
N ARG A 34 -16.55 -25.76 0.30
CA ARG A 34 -16.92 -27.17 0.48
C ARG A 34 -17.96 -27.68 -0.51
N SER A 35 -18.66 -26.79 -1.22
CA SER A 35 -19.75 -27.15 -2.12
C SER A 35 -19.32 -27.41 -3.57
N GLU A 36 -18.01 -27.41 -3.88
CA GLU A 36 -17.40 -27.54 -5.22
C GLU A 36 -17.80 -26.46 -6.25
N ASP A 37 -18.77 -25.59 -5.93
CA ASP A 37 -19.01 -24.34 -6.63
C ASP A 37 -17.92 -23.33 -6.24
N SER A 38 -16.78 -23.39 -6.95
CA SER A 38 -15.65 -22.49 -6.75
C SER A 38 -16.01 -21.07 -7.21
N THR A 39 -16.86 -20.38 -6.47
CA THR A 39 -17.21 -18.99 -6.76
C THR A 39 -16.19 -18.05 -6.15
N ALA A 40 -15.54 -17.26 -7.01
CA ALA A 40 -14.89 -16.03 -6.60
C ALA A 40 -15.90 -15.21 -5.78
N ILE A 41 -15.56 -14.90 -4.54
CA ILE A 41 -16.38 -14.00 -3.72
C ILE A 41 -16.19 -12.59 -4.30
N ASP A 42 -17.29 -11.97 -4.70
CA ASP A 42 -17.32 -10.55 -5.01
C ASP A 42 -17.31 -9.77 -3.69
N ALA A 43 -16.13 -9.30 -3.31
CA ALA A 43 -15.89 -8.56 -2.09
C ALA A 43 -14.89 -7.44 -2.36
N THR A 44 -15.04 -6.34 -1.64
CA THR A 44 -14.06 -5.24 -1.68
C THR A 44 -12.82 -5.60 -0.84
N LEU A 45 -11.73 -4.87 -1.04
CA LEU A 45 -10.45 -5.14 -0.35
C LEU A 45 -10.58 -5.16 1.18
N ASP A 46 -11.28 -4.19 1.75
CA ASP A 46 -11.59 -4.11 3.18
C ASP A 46 -12.31 -5.39 3.65
N GLN A 47 -13.30 -5.86 2.89
CA GLN A 47 -14.04 -7.07 3.19
C GLN A 47 -13.15 -8.31 3.10
N PHE A 48 -12.24 -8.39 2.13
CA PHE A 48 -11.26 -9.47 2.06
C PHE A 48 -10.32 -9.48 3.27
N LEU A 49 -9.90 -8.31 3.75
CA LEU A 49 -9.07 -8.20 4.96
C LEU A 49 -9.85 -8.62 6.22
N GLU A 50 -11.13 -8.24 6.33
CA GLU A 50 -12.03 -8.70 7.41
C GLU A 50 -12.19 -10.22 7.39
N ILE A 51 -12.38 -10.80 6.19
CA ILE A 51 -12.50 -12.25 6.02
C ILE A 51 -11.19 -12.94 6.40
N HIS A 52 -10.04 -12.40 5.98
CA HIS A 52 -8.72 -12.96 6.31
C HIS A 52 -8.52 -12.99 7.82
N GLN A 53 -8.87 -11.88 8.47
CA GLN A 53 -8.80 -11.77 9.91
C GLN A 53 -9.74 -12.75 10.63
N ALA A 54 -10.97 -12.90 10.15
CA ALA A 54 -11.93 -13.86 10.70
C ALA A 54 -11.47 -15.31 10.50
N LEU A 55 -10.91 -15.66 9.34
CA LEU A 55 -10.37 -16.99 9.09
C LEU A 55 -9.16 -17.29 9.98
N ALA A 56 -8.25 -16.34 10.13
CA ALA A 56 -7.11 -16.45 11.06
C ALA A 56 -7.57 -16.58 12.53
N PHE A 57 -8.65 -15.88 12.92
CA PHE A 57 -9.28 -16.02 14.24
C PHE A 57 -9.88 -17.42 14.46
N LEU A 58 -10.51 -17.97 13.41
CA LEU A 58 -11.11 -19.32 13.41
C LEU A 58 -10.05 -20.44 13.37
N GLY A 59 -8.76 -20.09 13.29
CA GLY A 59 -7.64 -21.02 13.36
C GLY A 59 -7.13 -21.52 12.00
N ASN A 60 -7.54 -20.90 10.89
CA ASN A 60 -7.01 -21.24 9.57
C ASN A 60 -5.58 -20.72 9.45
N GLY A 61 -4.63 -21.60 9.14
CA GLY A 61 -3.23 -21.23 8.92
C GLY A 61 -2.94 -20.76 7.49
N GLU A 62 -1.83 -20.03 7.29
CA GLU A 62 -1.38 -19.52 5.98
C GLU A 62 -1.24 -20.59 4.87
N LYS A 63 -1.09 -21.87 5.26
CA LYS A 63 -0.91 -22.98 4.32
C LYS A 63 -2.23 -23.59 3.86
N GLU A 64 -3.36 -23.16 4.42
CA GLU A 64 -4.67 -23.68 4.06
C GLU A 64 -5.14 -23.11 2.73
N SER A 65 -5.80 -23.94 1.92
CA SER A 65 -6.24 -23.60 0.56
C SER A 65 -7.10 -22.33 0.52
N ILE A 66 -7.97 -22.16 1.51
CA ILE A 66 -8.84 -20.99 1.62
C ILE A 66 -8.04 -19.70 1.88
N MET A 67 -7.01 -19.77 2.75
CA MET A 67 -6.13 -18.64 3.05
C MET A 67 -5.27 -18.27 1.84
N GLN A 68 -4.76 -19.25 1.10
CA GLN A 68 -3.98 -19.01 -0.12
C GLN A 68 -4.83 -18.40 -1.24
N THR A 69 -6.07 -18.88 -1.40
CA THR A 69 -7.02 -18.33 -2.36
C THR A 69 -7.36 -16.88 -2.02
N LEU A 70 -7.62 -16.60 -0.75
CA LEU A 70 -7.83 -15.24 -0.25
C LEU A 70 -6.64 -14.32 -0.46
N ASP A 71 -5.43 -14.79 -0.15
CA ASP A 71 -4.20 -14.05 -0.43
C ASP A 71 -4.05 -13.70 -1.91
N SER A 72 -4.40 -14.64 -2.78
CA SER A 72 -4.40 -14.42 -4.23
C SER A 72 -5.41 -13.33 -4.61
N HIS A 73 -6.64 -13.40 -4.10
CA HIS A 73 -7.67 -12.39 -4.38
C HIS A 73 -7.27 -11.00 -3.87
N ILE A 74 -6.76 -10.89 -2.64
CA ILE A 74 -6.27 -9.64 -2.07
C ILE A 74 -5.19 -9.04 -2.96
N ARG A 75 -4.22 -9.86 -3.40
CA ARG A 75 -3.15 -9.39 -4.30
C ARG A 75 -3.69 -8.94 -5.66
N THR A 76 -4.64 -9.67 -6.25
CA THR A 76 -5.25 -9.31 -7.54
C THR A 76 -6.03 -8.01 -7.47
N GLU A 77 -6.88 -7.82 -6.46
CA GLU A 77 -7.58 -6.54 -6.24
C GLU A 77 -6.56 -5.40 -6.07
N TRP A 78 -5.42 -5.72 -5.46
CA TRP A 78 -4.34 -4.79 -5.28
C TRP A 78 -3.44 -4.51 -6.48
N GLU A 79 -3.53 -5.26 -7.57
CA GLU A 79 -2.83 -4.91 -8.80
C GLU A 79 -3.52 -3.76 -9.56
N GLY A 80 -4.74 -3.38 -9.15
CA GLY A 80 -5.52 -2.27 -9.69
C GLY A 80 -4.97 -0.87 -9.41
N ARG A 81 -5.76 0.17 -9.71
CA ARG A 81 -5.41 1.57 -9.41
C ARG A 81 -5.37 1.77 -7.88
N LEU A 82 -4.43 2.58 -7.40
CA LEU A 82 -4.37 3.00 -6.01
C LEU A 82 -5.47 4.04 -5.76
N SER A 83 -6.46 3.72 -4.93
CA SER A 83 -7.35 4.74 -4.38
C SER A 83 -6.87 5.22 -3.01
N LEU A 84 -7.12 6.49 -2.69
CA LEU A 84 -6.76 7.05 -1.38
C LEU A 84 -7.52 6.35 -0.23
N ALA A 85 -8.78 5.96 -0.46
CA ALA A 85 -9.59 5.27 0.53
C ALA A 85 -8.96 3.93 0.92
N GLU A 86 -8.64 3.07 -0.07
CA GLU A 86 -8.01 1.76 0.18
C GLU A 86 -6.66 1.87 0.88
N VAL A 87 -5.87 2.89 0.55
CA VAL A 87 -4.58 3.14 1.21
C VAL A 87 -4.77 3.48 2.69
N LYS A 88 -5.73 4.36 3.00
CA LYS A 88 -6.04 4.76 4.38
C LYS A 88 -6.55 3.58 5.19
N ASP A 89 -7.49 2.83 4.63
CA ASP A 89 -8.11 1.69 5.30
C ASP A 89 -7.08 0.62 5.62
N LEU A 90 -6.21 0.30 4.65
CA LEU A 90 -5.16 -0.67 4.89
C LEU A 90 -4.11 -0.14 5.90
N TRP A 91 -3.69 1.12 5.78
CA TRP A 91 -2.72 1.71 6.71
C TRP A 91 -3.24 1.78 8.16
N ALA A 92 -4.55 1.90 8.35
CA ALA A 92 -5.16 1.82 9.68
C ALA A 92 -4.94 0.45 10.35
N LEU A 93 -4.78 -0.61 9.56
CA LEU A 93 -4.58 -1.98 10.03
C LEU A 93 -3.12 -2.34 10.32
N ARG A 94 -2.16 -1.44 10.08
CA ARG A 94 -0.70 -1.70 10.18
C ARG A 94 -0.22 -2.28 11.51
N HIS A 95 -0.97 -2.05 12.60
CA HIS A 95 -0.63 -2.56 13.93
C HIS A 95 -0.92 -4.06 14.09
N LEU A 96 -1.58 -4.69 13.11
CA LEU A 96 -1.97 -6.08 13.13
C LEU A 96 -0.89 -6.96 12.47
N PRO A 97 -0.35 -7.99 13.15
CA PRO A 97 0.76 -8.80 12.63
C PRO A 97 0.48 -9.48 11.30
N PHE A 98 -0.75 -9.98 11.08
CA PHE A 98 -1.12 -10.68 9.86
C PHE A 98 -1.13 -9.77 8.62
N THR A 99 -1.10 -8.45 8.82
CA THR A 99 -1.13 -7.48 7.71
C THR A 99 0.25 -7.14 7.17
N GLU A 100 1.32 -7.63 7.80
CA GLU A 100 2.71 -7.37 7.39
C GLU A 100 2.98 -7.63 5.89
N PRO A 101 2.52 -8.74 5.28
CA PRO A 101 2.71 -8.97 3.84
C PRO A 101 2.02 -7.89 2.98
N TYR A 102 0.84 -7.45 3.39
CA TYR A 102 0.09 -6.39 2.69
C TYR A 102 0.69 -5.01 2.95
N MET A 103 1.21 -4.72 4.15
CA MET A 103 1.95 -3.48 4.41
C MET A 103 3.18 -3.38 3.51
N SER A 104 3.95 -4.47 3.36
CA SER A 104 5.12 -4.47 2.48
C SER A 104 4.73 -4.20 1.02
N LEU A 105 3.61 -4.77 0.56
CA LEU A 105 3.09 -4.51 -0.77
C LEU A 105 2.56 -3.05 -0.88
N LEU A 106 1.97 -2.48 0.19
CA LEU A 106 1.52 -1.08 0.26
C LEU A 106 2.67 -0.14 -0.02
N LEU A 107 3.71 -0.30 0.80
CA LEU A 107 4.87 0.58 0.81
C LEU A 107 5.61 0.49 -0.52
N ASN A 108 5.71 -0.70 -1.12
CA ASN A 108 6.26 -0.87 -2.47
C ASN A 108 5.44 -0.12 -3.52
N LYS A 109 4.12 -0.28 -3.49
CA LYS A 109 3.23 0.34 -4.46
C LYS A 109 3.22 1.86 -4.32
N LEU A 110 3.19 2.37 -3.09
CA LEU A 110 3.29 3.79 -2.77
C LEU A 110 4.64 4.38 -3.19
N ALA A 111 5.77 3.71 -2.92
CA ALA A 111 7.08 4.18 -3.37
C ALA A 111 7.16 4.29 -4.90
N LEU A 112 6.68 3.26 -5.62
CA LEU A 112 6.60 3.29 -7.08
C LEU A 112 5.66 4.38 -7.60
N PHE A 113 4.52 4.55 -6.95
CA PHE A 113 3.53 5.59 -7.25
C PHE A 113 4.16 6.97 -7.09
N CYS A 114 4.77 7.26 -5.94
CA CYS A 114 5.46 8.52 -5.66
C CYS A 114 6.50 8.87 -6.73
N ARG A 115 7.33 7.90 -7.15
CA ARG A 115 8.29 8.11 -8.24
C ARG A 115 7.61 8.49 -9.55
N ARG A 116 6.60 7.72 -9.96
CA ARG A 116 5.88 7.94 -11.23
C ARG A 116 5.21 9.30 -11.24
N THR A 117 4.55 9.69 -10.15
CA THR A 117 3.86 10.98 -10.04
C THR A 117 4.85 12.14 -10.05
N VAL A 118 5.99 12.04 -9.34
CA VAL A 118 7.04 13.06 -9.39
C VAL A 118 7.63 13.19 -10.81
N ASP A 119 7.91 12.07 -11.48
CA ASP A 119 8.39 12.08 -12.87
C ASP A 119 7.37 12.71 -13.83
N LEU A 120 6.08 12.47 -13.61
CA LEU A 120 4.99 13.10 -14.38
C LEU A 120 4.92 14.60 -14.13
N ILE A 121 4.98 15.04 -12.86
CA ILE A 121 5.00 16.45 -12.49
C ILE A 121 6.20 17.15 -13.14
N ASP A 122 7.39 16.56 -13.07
CA ASP A 122 8.59 17.16 -13.67
C ASP A 122 8.50 17.20 -15.21
N LYS A 123 7.91 16.19 -15.85
CA LYS A 123 7.63 16.20 -17.29
C LYS A 123 6.63 17.29 -17.69
N VAL A 124 5.53 17.43 -16.95
CA VAL A 124 4.51 18.47 -17.19
C VAL A 124 5.12 19.86 -17.01
N LYS A 125 5.92 20.07 -15.96
CA LYS A 125 6.65 21.34 -15.74
C LYS A 125 7.64 21.64 -16.87
N ALA A 126 8.34 20.63 -17.38
CA ALA A 126 9.28 20.77 -18.48
C ALA A 126 8.62 21.05 -19.83
N GLN A 127 7.35 20.67 -20.03
CA GLN A 127 6.62 20.77 -21.29
C GLN A 127 6.02 22.16 -21.60
N GLN A 128 6.37 23.22 -20.85
CA GLN A 128 5.95 24.62 -21.06
C GLN A 128 4.67 24.84 -21.90
N LYS A 129 3.54 24.97 -21.19
CA LYS A 129 2.30 25.72 -21.50
C LYS A 129 1.42 25.36 -22.70
N ASP A 130 1.85 24.66 -23.75
CA ASP A 130 1.02 24.72 -24.96
C ASP A 130 -0.09 23.67 -25.11
N ARG A 131 -0.07 22.50 -24.46
CA ARG A 131 -1.21 21.55 -24.43
C ARG A 131 -1.16 20.62 -23.23
N VAL A 132 -1.54 21.09 -22.05
CA VAL A 132 -1.83 20.18 -20.94
C VAL A 132 -3.30 19.77 -21.06
N TYR A 133 -3.54 18.49 -21.36
CA TYR A 133 -4.89 17.94 -21.49
C TYR A 133 -5.62 18.00 -20.13
N PRO A 134 -6.89 18.43 -20.07
CA PRO A 134 -7.66 18.51 -18.83
C PRO A 134 -7.69 17.19 -18.04
N GLU A 135 -7.80 16.06 -18.74
CA GLU A 135 -7.81 14.71 -18.17
C GLU A 135 -6.50 14.38 -17.43
N LEU A 136 -5.36 14.88 -17.91
CA LEU A 136 -4.06 14.70 -17.26
C LEU A 136 -3.96 15.53 -15.97
N LEU A 137 -4.58 16.72 -15.94
CA LEU A 137 -4.63 17.57 -14.75
C LEU A 137 -5.54 16.99 -13.67
N GLU A 138 -6.68 16.42 -14.04
CA GLU A 138 -7.58 15.72 -13.10
C GLU A 138 -6.89 14.51 -12.48
N GLN A 139 -6.22 13.69 -13.29
CA GLN A 139 -5.45 12.55 -12.79
C GLN A 139 -4.28 13.00 -11.88
N LEU A 140 -3.59 14.09 -12.25
CA LEU A 140 -2.52 14.64 -11.41
C LEU A 140 -3.07 15.18 -10.09
N ALA A 141 -4.28 15.75 -10.08
CA ALA A 141 -4.91 16.28 -8.88
C ALA A 141 -5.24 15.14 -7.88
N SER A 142 -5.81 14.03 -8.36
CA SER A 142 -6.04 12.85 -7.51
C SER A 142 -4.73 12.27 -6.99
N ASP A 143 -3.69 12.25 -7.83
CA ASP A 143 -2.39 11.71 -7.43
C ASP A 143 -1.70 12.60 -6.38
N ILE A 144 -1.83 13.92 -6.50
CA ILE A 144 -1.30 14.89 -5.53
C ILE A 144 -1.99 14.73 -4.17
N GLU A 145 -3.29 14.40 -4.13
CA GLU A 145 -4.01 14.17 -2.88
C GLU A 145 -3.41 13.00 -2.10
N ILE A 146 -3.09 11.89 -2.79
CA ILE A 146 -2.40 10.74 -2.20
C ILE A 146 -1.02 11.16 -1.69
N LEU A 147 -0.24 11.90 -2.48
CA LEU A 147 1.09 12.37 -2.06
C LEU A 147 1.04 13.28 -0.83
N ARG A 148 0.06 14.19 -0.76
CA ARG A 148 -0.14 15.07 0.39
C ARG A 148 -0.43 14.25 1.64
N TRP A 149 -1.39 13.33 1.54
CA TRP A 149 -1.73 12.48 2.68
C TRP A 149 -0.55 11.62 3.16
N VAL A 150 0.21 11.02 2.23
CA VAL A 150 1.43 10.26 2.58
C VAL A 150 2.47 11.14 3.28
N ARG A 151 2.60 12.41 2.89
CA ARG A 151 3.52 13.36 3.53
C ARG A 151 3.07 13.79 4.92
N ASP A 152 1.76 13.93 5.13
CA ASP A 152 1.19 14.40 6.39
C ASP A 152 1.22 13.32 7.50
N ASP A 153 1.29 12.03 7.15
CA ASP A 153 1.53 10.93 8.09
C ASP A 153 3.04 10.64 8.22
N GLU A 154 3.65 11.07 9.34
CA GLU A 154 5.11 10.96 9.56
C GLU A 154 5.63 9.52 9.56
N GLU A 155 4.84 8.57 10.06
CA GLU A 155 5.22 7.15 10.13
C GLU A 155 5.21 6.55 8.73
N LEU A 156 4.13 6.76 7.99
CA LEU A 156 4.00 6.29 6.62
C LEU A 156 5.05 6.91 5.71
N PHE A 157 5.27 8.21 5.83
CA PHE A 157 6.27 8.92 5.03
C PHE A 157 7.66 8.30 5.20
N ARG A 158 8.06 8.04 6.45
CA ARG A 158 9.35 7.43 6.77
C ARG A 158 9.48 6.02 6.18
N GLU A 159 8.45 5.20 6.32
CA GLU A 159 8.45 3.82 5.81
C GLU A 159 8.50 3.80 4.26
N VAL A 160 7.74 4.68 3.61
CA VAL A 160 7.76 4.82 2.15
C VAL A 160 9.11 5.33 1.65
N ASP A 161 9.73 6.32 2.32
CA ASP A 161 11.06 6.84 1.96
C ASP A 161 12.16 5.79 2.15
N GLU A 162 12.11 5.02 3.24
CA GLU A 162 13.04 3.91 3.47
C GLU A 162 12.87 2.81 2.41
N ARG A 163 11.62 2.49 2.03
CA ARG A 163 11.34 1.50 0.98
C ARG A 163 11.85 1.99 -0.38
N ASP A 164 11.62 3.24 -0.70
CA ASP A 164 12.13 3.89 -1.90
C ASP A 164 13.66 3.78 -1.97
N ARG A 165 14.35 4.14 -0.89
CA ARG A 165 15.81 4.03 -0.78
C ARG A 165 16.30 2.61 -1.01
N LYS A 166 15.70 1.61 -0.36
CA LYS A 166 16.05 0.18 -0.54
C LYS A 166 15.89 -0.24 -2.00
N MET A 167 14.78 0.13 -2.65
CA MET A 167 14.55 -0.19 -4.07
C MET A 167 15.58 0.48 -4.98
N GLN A 168 16.04 1.70 -4.65
CA GLN A 168 17.10 2.39 -5.38
C GLN A 168 18.45 1.67 -5.23
N GLU A 169 18.79 1.27 -4.01
CA GLU A 169 20.02 0.53 -3.71
C GLU A 169 20.04 -0.82 -4.43
N GLU A 170 18.95 -1.58 -4.39
CA GLU A 170 18.80 -2.84 -5.13
C GLU A 170 18.95 -2.64 -6.64
N ALA A 171 18.29 -1.61 -7.21
CA ALA A 171 18.43 -1.27 -8.63
C ALA A 171 19.89 -0.92 -9.01
N THR A 172 20.67 -0.32 -8.10
CA THR A 172 22.09 -0.05 -8.32
C THR A 172 23.03 -1.23 -8.06
N ARG A 173 22.58 -2.25 -7.32
CA ARG A 173 23.34 -3.49 -7.04
C ARG A 173 23.22 -4.54 -8.17
N VAL A 174 22.14 -4.49 -8.96
CA VAL A 174 22.07 -5.23 -10.23
C VAL A 174 23.19 -4.68 -11.14
N PRO A 175 24.13 -5.53 -11.61
CA PRO A 175 25.42 -5.05 -12.08
C PRO A 175 25.26 -4.14 -13.29
N ALA A 176 25.93 -2.99 -13.18
CA ALA A 176 26.41 -2.18 -14.28
C ALA A 176 27.27 -3.02 -15.25
N GLN A 177 26.64 -3.82 -16.10
CA GLN A 177 27.09 -3.93 -17.48
C GLN A 177 26.45 -2.78 -18.25
N LYS A 178 27.27 -1.75 -18.46
CA LYS A 178 27.08 -0.57 -19.32
C LYS A 178 26.53 0.67 -18.62
N THR A 179 27.43 1.65 -18.60
CA THR A 179 27.22 3.10 -18.50
C THR A 179 26.85 3.68 -17.14
N ARG A 180 27.92 3.96 -16.37
CA ARG A 180 28.02 5.09 -15.45
C ARG A 180 27.34 6.35 -16.02
N ARG A 181 26.21 6.74 -15.45
CA ARG A 181 25.88 8.16 -15.22
C ARG A 181 25.29 8.28 -13.82
N ARG A 182 26.08 8.85 -12.91
CA ARG A 182 25.65 9.24 -11.56
C ARG A 182 24.50 10.24 -11.69
N ARG A 183 23.25 9.78 -11.55
CA ARG A 183 22.10 10.65 -11.24
C ARG A 183 22.07 10.81 -9.72
N ARG A 184 22.28 12.05 -9.25
CA ARG A 184 22.09 12.43 -7.85
C ARG A 184 20.59 12.34 -7.55
N SER A 185 20.23 11.87 -6.35
CA SER A 185 18.83 11.70 -5.95
C SER A 185 18.09 13.05 -5.98
N PRO A 186 16.87 13.11 -6.53
CA PRO A 186 16.09 14.35 -6.64
C PRO A 186 15.42 14.74 -5.31
N PHE A 187 15.35 13.83 -4.34
CA PHE A 187 14.56 14.03 -3.11
C PHE A 187 15.16 15.05 -2.12
N ARG A 188 16.47 15.29 -2.15
CA ARG A 188 17.15 16.13 -1.14
C ARG A 188 17.28 17.62 -1.47
N ARG A 189 16.62 18.12 -2.53
CA ARG A 189 16.77 19.52 -3.01
C ARG A 189 15.47 20.34 -3.08
N ARG A 190 14.35 19.85 -2.57
CA ARG A 190 13.06 20.57 -2.68
C ARG A 190 12.29 20.67 -1.35
N LEU A 191 12.99 21.03 -0.29
CA LEU A 191 12.36 21.54 0.95
C LEU A 191 12.90 22.90 1.41
N THR A 192 13.79 23.54 0.63
CA THR A 192 14.33 24.88 0.90
C THR A 192 13.86 25.95 -0.09
N VAL A 193 12.74 25.74 -0.79
CA VAL A 193 12.18 26.76 -1.74
C VAL A 193 10.79 27.21 -1.29
N VAL A 194 10.46 27.07 0.01
CA VAL A 194 9.20 27.58 0.58
C VAL A 194 9.46 28.54 1.75
N GLU A 195 10.72 28.83 2.10
CA GLU A 195 11.07 29.76 3.19
C GLU A 195 11.81 31.04 2.71
N GLU A 196 11.99 31.26 1.40
CA GLU A 196 12.68 32.47 0.89
C GLU A 196 11.78 33.45 0.10
N GLU A 197 10.45 33.34 0.16
CA GLU A 197 9.53 34.30 -0.48
C GLU A 197 8.67 35.13 0.51
N GLU A 198 8.98 35.13 1.82
CA GLU A 198 8.26 36.00 2.81
C GLU A 198 9.11 37.16 3.38
N ASP A 199 10.38 37.33 3.01
CA ASP A 199 11.27 38.38 3.58
C ASP A 199 11.71 39.48 2.60
N GLU A 200 11.03 39.69 1.46
CA GLU A 200 11.30 40.81 0.54
C GLU A 200 10.19 41.88 0.44
N GLU A 201 9.21 41.90 1.36
CA GLU A 201 8.30 43.04 1.52
C GLU A 201 8.20 43.49 3.00
N SER A 202 9.22 44.22 3.48
CA SER A 202 9.11 45.15 4.60
C SER A 202 10.20 46.23 4.56
#